data_AF-F2UCJ9-F1
#
_entry.id   AF-F2UCJ9-F1
#
_cell.length_a   1.000
_cell.length_b   1.000
_cell.length_c   1.000
_cell.angle_alpha   90.00
_cell.angle_beta   90.00
_cell.angle_gamma   90.00
#
_symmetry.space_group_name_H-M   'P 1'
#
loop_
_entity.id
_entity.type
_entity.pdbx_description
1 polymer ?
#
loop_
_entity_poly.entity_id
_entity_poly.type
_entity_poly.pdbx_seq_one_letter_code
_entity_poly.pdbx_strand_id
1 'polypeptide(L)'
;MQEFQHRTEECERAVSFDTARVDGATQLGAAVFWAAVTSGAGYRLLAHDEQGQGLLALLGLQDAAQLGSAVHEAVGFLVWGTSALQRNQVPALSLRFVRVAVKAAAWLALTAMSYCPVGRLVFGRPLRRLAITCAQQGSAAHAGAMARFARAFAAMATSKQGLLALLNAAILPMLQRALRGAGTDTGLLRGVLGTVVTSLRVILTVTSAVATYTQLRPAHLVPSNPWEAEPAHMEYLRKTALATVHEHGDDGIDENTPAGGPIGVLVCNLGTTPTPRATDVAQFLKEFLMDPRVVEVAPWVWSMVLNGFIIPIRKYTSGQLYERLFQNAGTGNTSPLVHHTSRFTQQVQQHLGSNYVVEYGMRYGEPSIGSALAALKRRECERVIVLPKYPQYSGTTTASIYDEVFACARRYRFVPAIRIVPPFYSHPAYIQAIVATASQFLAQHSNIERFVISFHGIPERYHLRGDPYPWHCEATARAIAAGMCWSKDQWMLSYQSVFGKDPWLLPATDATVEELGKQGVKRIAVLCPGFLTDCLETIDENGTENANVFKENGGEELVLVPCLNSSPEWCEAAAAIIQHEARGWE
;
A
#
# COMPACT_ATOMS: atom_id res chain seq x y z
N MET A 1 7.00 -28.28 -22.37
CA MET A 1 6.44 -26.91 -22.46
C MET A 1 5.23 -26.82 -23.39
N GLN A 2 5.32 -27.29 -24.66
CA GLN A 2 4.16 -27.34 -25.57
C GLN A 2 3.03 -28.28 -25.10
N GLU A 3 3.36 -29.41 -24.45
CA GLU A 3 2.35 -30.32 -23.88
C GLU A 3 1.67 -29.73 -22.61
N PHE A 4 2.33 -28.80 -21.92
CA PHE A 4 1.75 -28.08 -20.79
C PHE A 4 0.80 -26.98 -21.28
N GLN A 5 1.16 -26.24 -22.33
CA GLN A 5 0.26 -25.27 -22.98
C GLN A 5 -0.97 -25.94 -23.59
N HIS A 6 -0.81 -27.08 -24.28
CA HIS A 6 -1.94 -27.80 -24.88
C HIS A 6 -2.96 -28.31 -23.82
N ARG A 7 -2.48 -28.81 -22.66
CA ARG A 7 -3.37 -29.28 -21.58
C ARG A 7 -3.99 -28.15 -20.75
N THR A 8 -3.33 -26.99 -20.69
CA THR A 8 -3.91 -25.79 -20.07
C THR A 8 -5.02 -25.21 -20.94
N GLU A 9 -4.85 -25.19 -22.26
CA GLU A 9 -5.89 -24.77 -23.21
C GLU A 9 -7.09 -25.74 -23.26
N GLU A 10 -6.89 -27.04 -23.07
CA GLU A 10 -7.99 -28.01 -22.94
C GLU A 10 -8.77 -27.85 -21.62
N CYS A 11 -8.09 -27.54 -20.51
CA CYS A 11 -8.75 -27.21 -19.25
C CYS A 11 -9.51 -25.87 -19.31
N GLU A 12 -8.98 -24.86 -19.99
CA GLU A 12 -9.67 -23.58 -20.19
C GLU A 12 -10.87 -23.71 -21.13
N ARG A 13 -10.81 -24.56 -22.17
CA ARG A 13 -11.97 -24.86 -23.03
C ARG A 13 -13.04 -25.72 -22.35
N ALA A 14 -12.67 -26.63 -21.45
CA ALA A 14 -13.63 -27.42 -20.68
C ALA A 14 -14.35 -26.62 -19.58
N VAL A 15 -13.80 -25.45 -19.20
CA VAL A 15 -14.29 -24.61 -18.09
C VAL A 15 -14.66 -23.19 -18.56
N SER A 16 -14.97 -22.99 -19.85
CA SER A 16 -15.49 -21.71 -20.32
C SER A 16 -16.93 -21.50 -19.81
N PHE A 17 -17.08 -20.86 -18.65
CA PHE A 17 -18.33 -20.27 -18.22
C PHE A 17 -18.56 -19.01 -19.04
N ASP A 18 -19.67 -18.93 -19.78
CA ASP A 18 -20.10 -17.71 -20.46
C ASP A 18 -20.50 -16.66 -19.40
N THR A 19 -19.55 -15.79 -19.05
CA THR A 19 -19.70 -14.79 -17.99
C THR A 19 -20.64 -13.63 -18.37
N ALA A 20 -21.24 -13.64 -19.56
CA ALA A 20 -22.06 -12.54 -20.04
C ALA A 20 -23.48 -12.47 -19.43
N ARG A 21 -23.90 -13.42 -18.56
CA ARG A 21 -25.29 -13.50 -18.05
C ARG A 21 -25.49 -13.92 -16.59
N VAL A 22 -24.59 -13.58 -15.67
CA VAL A 22 -24.71 -14.03 -14.27
C VAL A 22 -24.56 -12.89 -13.26
N ASP A 23 -25.59 -12.70 -12.42
CA ASP A 23 -25.70 -11.66 -11.38
C ASP A 23 -24.76 -11.87 -10.18
N GLY A 24 -24.42 -10.76 -9.50
CA GLY A 24 -23.37 -10.66 -8.47
C GLY A 24 -23.51 -11.52 -7.20
N ALA A 25 -24.66 -12.15 -6.97
CA ALA A 25 -24.84 -13.10 -5.85
C ALA A 25 -24.15 -14.46 -6.11
N THR A 26 -24.01 -14.84 -7.38
CA THR A 26 -23.38 -16.09 -7.82
C THR A 26 -21.85 -16.04 -7.63
N GLN A 27 -21.26 -14.84 -7.77
CA GLN A 27 -19.83 -14.62 -7.56
C GLN A 27 -19.42 -14.76 -6.08
N LEU A 28 -20.31 -14.41 -5.13
CA LEU A 28 -20.01 -14.50 -3.69
C LEU A 28 -19.99 -15.96 -3.19
N GLY A 29 -20.91 -16.81 -3.70
CA GLY A 29 -20.96 -18.23 -3.37
C GLY A 29 -19.76 -19.01 -3.93
N ALA A 30 -19.37 -18.70 -5.18
CA ALA A 30 -18.17 -19.25 -5.80
C ALA A 30 -16.89 -18.79 -5.08
N ALA A 31 -16.81 -17.53 -4.64
CA ALA A 31 -15.66 -16.98 -3.92
C ALA A 31 -15.46 -17.59 -2.53
N VAL A 32 -16.55 -17.88 -1.79
CA VAL A 32 -16.46 -18.52 -0.46
C VAL A 32 -16.04 -19.99 -0.57
N PHE A 33 -16.52 -20.70 -1.59
CA PHE A 33 -16.08 -22.07 -1.88
C PHE A 33 -14.61 -22.10 -2.34
N TRP A 34 -14.22 -21.21 -3.25
CA TRP A 34 -12.83 -21.06 -3.68
C TRP A 34 -11.91 -20.69 -2.52
N ALA A 35 -12.31 -19.80 -1.61
CA ALA A 35 -11.55 -19.45 -0.41
C ALA A 35 -11.39 -20.62 0.57
N ALA A 36 -12.36 -21.55 0.62
CA ALA A 36 -12.28 -22.75 1.43
C ALA A 36 -11.32 -23.79 0.82
N VAL A 37 -11.33 -23.97 -0.50
CA VAL A 37 -10.46 -24.92 -1.24
C VAL A 37 -9.03 -24.39 -1.37
N THR A 38 -8.84 -23.07 -1.50
CA THR A 38 -7.51 -22.41 -1.58
C THR A 38 -6.91 -22.02 -0.24
N SER A 39 -7.64 -22.20 0.86
CA SER A 39 -7.03 -22.14 2.19
C SER A 39 -5.88 -23.14 2.26
N GLY A 40 -4.73 -22.76 2.82
CA GLY A 40 -3.44 -23.46 2.68
C GLY A 40 -3.37 -24.94 3.13
N ALA A 41 -4.49 -25.53 3.56
CA ALA A 41 -4.67 -26.96 3.77
C ALA A 41 -5.18 -27.70 2.51
N GLY A 42 -6.08 -27.11 1.72
CA GLY A 42 -6.59 -27.70 0.48
C GLY A 42 -5.54 -27.74 -0.63
N TYR A 43 -4.69 -26.71 -0.71
CA TYR A 43 -3.57 -26.66 -1.66
C TYR A 43 -2.52 -27.75 -1.39
N ARG A 44 -2.26 -28.09 -0.11
CA ARG A 44 -1.32 -29.17 0.26
C ARG A 44 -1.90 -30.57 0.04
N LEU A 45 -3.22 -30.72 0.10
CA LEU A 45 -3.92 -31.96 -0.22
C LEU A 45 -3.95 -32.22 -1.73
N LEU A 46 -4.08 -31.17 -2.55
CA LEU A 46 -4.05 -31.26 -4.01
C LEU A 46 -2.64 -31.41 -4.58
N ALA A 47 -1.63 -30.79 -3.95
CA ALA A 47 -0.25 -30.84 -4.45
C ALA A 47 0.49 -32.17 -4.19
N HIS A 48 -0.08 -33.09 -3.40
CA HIS A 48 0.54 -34.37 -3.02
C HIS A 48 -0.16 -35.62 -3.56
N ASP A 49 -1.25 -35.47 -4.31
CA ASP A 49 -2.03 -36.60 -4.85
C ASP A 49 -2.04 -36.55 -6.38
N GLU A 50 -1.10 -37.27 -7.02
CA GLU A 50 -0.90 -37.29 -8.48
C GLU A 50 -2.12 -37.76 -9.29
N GLN A 51 -3.18 -38.28 -8.65
CA GLN A 51 -4.39 -38.76 -9.34
C GLN A 51 -5.73 -38.28 -8.75
N GLY A 52 -5.74 -37.42 -7.71
CA GLY A 52 -6.95 -36.85 -7.12
C GLY A 52 -7.94 -37.87 -6.51
N GLN A 53 -7.51 -39.12 -6.28
CA GLN A 53 -8.37 -40.19 -5.75
C GLN A 53 -8.55 -40.10 -4.23
N GLY A 54 -7.63 -39.45 -3.50
CA GLY A 54 -7.67 -39.33 -2.05
C GLY A 54 -8.85 -38.48 -1.55
N LEU A 55 -9.19 -37.42 -2.28
CA LEU A 55 -10.34 -36.55 -1.93
C LEU A 55 -11.69 -37.24 -2.21
N LEU A 56 -11.77 -38.04 -3.27
CA LEU A 56 -12.96 -38.80 -3.66
C LEU A 56 -13.25 -39.93 -2.68
N ALA A 57 -12.22 -40.67 -2.27
CA ALA A 57 -12.32 -41.72 -1.26
C ALA A 57 -12.72 -41.18 0.13
N LEU A 58 -12.21 -40.00 0.51
CA LEU A 58 -12.54 -39.37 1.79
C LEU A 58 -13.99 -38.86 1.86
N LEU A 59 -14.57 -38.51 0.71
CA LEU A 59 -15.96 -38.05 0.57
C LEU A 59 -16.94 -39.17 0.20
N GLY A 60 -16.46 -40.40 -0.04
CA GLY A 60 -17.28 -41.56 -0.41
C GLY A 60 -17.88 -41.47 -1.81
N LEU A 61 -17.27 -40.71 -2.72
CA LEU A 61 -17.72 -40.51 -4.10
C LEU A 61 -16.90 -41.38 -5.04
N GLN A 62 -17.56 -41.94 -6.06
CA GLN A 62 -16.92 -42.93 -6.94
C GLN A 62 -16.15 -42.29 -8.10
N ASP A 63 -16.52 -41.08 -8.51
CA ASP A 63 -15.83 -40.33 -9.57
C ASP A 63 -15.98 -38.81 -9.42
N ALA A 64 -15.21 -38.06 -10.21
CA ALA A 64 -15.22 -36.60 -10.23
C ALA A 64 -16.52 -36.01 -10.84
N ALA A 65 -17.28 -36.79 -11.61
CA ALA A 65 -18.55 -36.36 -12.19
C ALA A 65 -19.66 -36.29 -11.12
N GLN A 66 -19.67 -37.19 -10.14
CA GLN A 66 -20.54 -37.14 -8.97
C GLN A 66 -20.23 -35.94 -8.06
N LEU A 67 -18.96 -35.57 -7.93
CA LEU A 67 -18.56 -34.35 -7.23
C LEU A 67 -19.07 -33.11 -7.97
N GLY A 68 -18.92 -33.07 -9.30
CA GLY A 68 -19.46 -32.02 -10.16
C GLY A 68 -20.99 -31.90 -10.08
N SER A 69 -21.71 -33.02 -10.10
CA SER A 69 -23.17 -33.07 -10.00
C SER A 69 -23.69 -32.64 -8.62
N ALA A 70 -23.05 -33.09 -7.53
CA ALA A 70 -23.41 -32.70 -6.17
C ALA A 70 -23.17 -31.20 -5.91
N VAL A 71 -22.10 -30.64 -6.49
CA VAL A 71 -21.81 -29.20 -6.45
C VAL A 71 -22.82 -28.42 -7.30
N HIS A 72 -23.16 -28.92 -8.49
CA HIS A 72 -24.14 -28.28 -9.38
C HIS A 72 -25.56 -28.28 -8.78
N GLU A 73 -25.96 -29.33 -8.07
CA GLU A 73 -27.23 -29.40 -7.34
C GLU A 73 -27.24 -28.49 -6.11
N ALA A 74 -26.16 -28.46 -5.32
CA ALA A 74 -26.05 -27.61 -4.13
C ALA A 74 -26.07 -26.11 -4.49
N VAL A 75 -25.38 -25.72 -5.56
CA VAL A 75 -25.38 -24.35 -6.08
C VAL A 75 -26.73 -24.02 -6.73
N GLY A 76 -27.30 -24.93 -7.52
CA GLY A 76 -28.63 -24.76 -8.12
C GLY A 76 -29.75 -24.57 -7.08
N PHE A 77 -29.68 -25.27 -5.95
CA PHE A 77 -30.67 -25.17 -4.88
C PHE A 77 -30.52 -23.89 -4.04
N LEU A 78 -29.27 -23.42 -3.84
CA LEU A 78 -29.00 -22.12 -3.23
C LEU A 78 -29.51 -20.96 -4.10
N VAL A 79 -29.29 -21.04 -5.42
CA VAL A 79 -29.78 -20.06 -6.41
C VAL A 79 -31.31 -20.06 -6.50
N TRP A 80 -31.95 -21.24 -6.45
CA TRP A 80 -33.42 -21.36 -6.41
C TRP A 80 -34.00 -20.78 -5.10
N GLY A 81 -33.40 -21.12 -3.95
CA GLY A 81 -33.83 -20.64 -2.64
C GLY A 81 -33.75 -19.12 -2.49
N THR A 82 -32.69 -18.48 -2.99
CA THR A 82 -32.55 -17.01 -2.99
C THR A 82 -33.49 -16.33 -4.00
N SER A 83 -33.71 -16.94 -5.16
CA SER A 83 -34.63 -16.44 -6.19
C SER A 83 -36.11 -16.55 -5.80
N ALA A 84 -36.47 -17.56 -5.01
CA ALA A 84 -37.80 -17.71 -4.42
C ALA A 84 -38.06 -16.72 -3.27
N LEU A 85 -37.01 -16.37 -2.51
CA LEU A 85 -37.03 -15.34 -1.47
C LEU A 85 -37.21 -13.92 -2.03
N GLN A 86 -36.66 -13.61 -3.21
CA GLN A 86 -36.85 -12.32 -3.89
C GLN A 86 -38.23 -12.16 -4.55
N ARG A 87 -38.87 -13.26 -4.97
CA ARG A 87 -40.19 -13.25 -5.64
C ARG A 87 -41.39 -13.35 -4.69
N ASN A 88 -41.18 -13.25 -3.37
CA ASN A 88 -42.23 -13.19 -2.34
C ASN A 88 -43.24 -14.37 -2.39
N GLN A 89 -42.82 -15.54 -2.86
CA GLN A 89 -43.69 -16.72 -3.04
C GLN A 89 -43.83 -17.60 -1.78
N VAL A 90 -43.33 -17.17 -0.62
CA VAL A 90 -43.37 -17.98 0.62
C VAL A 90 -43.98 -17.15 1.77
N PRO A 91 -45.07 -17.61 2.42
CA PRO A 91 -45.80 -16.81 3.41
C PRO A 91 -44.95 -16.44 4.64
N ALA A 92 -45.23 -15.29 5.27
CA ALA A 92 -44.39 -14.61 6.27
C ALA A 92 -43.92 -15.46 7.48
N LEU A 93 -44.64 -16.54 7.85
CA LEU A 93 -44.21 -17.48 8.90
C LEU A 93 -42.98 -18.31 8.47
N SER A 94 -42.87 -18.67 7.20
CA SER A 94 -41.76 -19.43 6.62
C SER A 94 -40.47 -18.59 6.53
N LEU A 95 -40.58 -17.28 6.28
CA LEU A 95 -39.44 -16.37 6.17
C LEU A 95 -38.70 -16.20 7.51
N ARG A 96 -39.45 -16.19 8.63
CA ARG A 96 -38.85 -16.20 9.98
C ARG A 96 -38.12 -17.52 10.25
N PHE A 97 -38.67 -18.64 9.79
CA PHE A 97 -38.08 -19.97 9.95
C PHE A 97 -36.80 -20.13 9.11
N VAL A 98 -36.82 -19.70 7.85
CA VAL A 98 -35.65 -19.70 6.95
C VAL A 98 -34.55 -18.77 7.49
N ARG A 99 -34.90 -17.59 8.02
CA ARG A 99 -33.91 -16.69 8.67
C ARG A 99 -33.30 -17.31 9.93
N VAL A 100 -34.06 -18.05 10.71
CA VAL A 100 -33.55 -18.77 11.90
C VAL A 100 -32.65 -19.95 11.48
N ALA A 101 -33.03 -20.70 10.44
CA ALA A 101 -32.24 -21.81 9.91
C ALA A 101 -30.90 -21.35 9.29
N VAL A 102 -30.91 -20.26 8.51
CA VAL A 102 -29.69 -19.67 7.94
C VAL A 102 -28.79 -19.08 9.03
N LYS A 103 -29.37 -18.41 10.05
CA LYS A 103 -28.61 -17.92 11.20
C LYS A 103 -28.03 -19.07 12.03
N ALA A 104 -28.75 -20.17 12.20
CA ALA A 104 -28.27 -21.35 12.91
C ALA A 104 -27.16 -22.09 12.14
N ALA A 105 -27.27 -22.19 10.81
CA ALA A 105 -26.24 -22.76 9.95
C ALA A 105 -24.96 -21.90 9.94
N ALA A 106 -25.10 -20.57 9.89
CA ALA A 106 -23.97 -19.64 10.04
C ALA A 106 -23.34 -19.74 11.44
N TRP A 107 -24.14 -19.92 12.49
CA TRP A 107 -23.65 -20.13 13.85
C TRP A 107 -22.88 -21.44 14.00
N LEU A 108 -23.37 -22.53 13.42
CA LEU A 108 -22.71 -23.84 13.41
C LEU A 108 -21.40 -23.80 12.61
N ALA A 109 -21.36 -23.07 11.49
CA ALA A 109 -20.14 -22.86 10.70
C ALA A 109 -19.10 -22.03 11.48
N LEU A 110 -19.49 -20.92 12.10
CA LEU A 110 -18.61 -20.10 12.95
C LEU A 110 -18.10 -20.87 14.17
N THR A 111 -18.94 -21.72 14.76
CA THR A 111 -18.56 -22.56 15.91
C THR A 111 -17.62 -23.70 15.48
N ALA A 112 -17.84 -24.31 14.32
CA ALA A 112 -16.91 -25.28 13.74
C ALA A 112 -15.54 -24.64 13.39
N MET A 113 -15.54 -23.39 12.92
CA MET A 113 -14.30 -22.63 12.66
C MET A 113 -13.54 -22.27 13.95
N SER A 114 -14.23 -22.16 15.09
CA SER A 114 -13.60 -21.94 16.41
C SER A 114 -12.85 -23.16 16.96
N TYR A 115 -12.96 -24.34 16.32
CA TYR A 115 -12.20 -25.53 16.68
C TYR A 115 -10.75 -25.53 16.16
N CYS A 116 -10.42 -24.66 15.19
CA CYS A 116 -9.06 -24.47 14.70
C CYS A 116 -8.26 -23.52 15.63
N PRO A 117 -6.96 -23.75 15.90
CA PRO A 117 -6.14 -22.90 16.79
C PRO A 117 -6.19 -21.40 16.45
N VAL A 118 -6.26 -21.06 15.15
CA VAL A 118 -6.38 -19.68 14.65
C VAL A 118 -7.77 -19.10 14.94
N GLY A 119 -8.82 -19.92 14.84
CA GLY A 119 -10.20 -19.51 15.12
C GLY A 119 -10.47 -19.19 16.60
N ARG A 120 -9.81 -19.90 17.53
CA ARG A 120 -9.90 -19.59 18.98
C ARG A 120 -9.31 -18.22 19.32
N LEU A 121 -8.22 -17.84 18.65
CA LEU A 121 -7.54 -16.57 18.88
C LEU A 121 -8.36 -15.36 18.37
N VAL A 122 -9.01 -15.51 17.21
CA VAL A 122 -9.72 -14.42 16.53
C VAL A 122 -11.16 -14.25 17.05
N PHE A 123 -11.88 -15.34 17.31
CA PHE A 123 -13.33 -15.30 17.57
C PHE A 123 -13.74 -15.62 19.01
N GLY A 124 -12.82 -16.14 19.85
CA GLY A 124 -13.13 -16.59 21.21
C GLY A 124 -13.57 -15.49 22.18
N ARG A 125 -12.96 -14.30 22.11
CA ARG A 125 -13.31 -13.14 22.94
C ARG A 125 -14.63 -12.46 22.54
N PRO A 126 -14.92 -12.20 21.24
CA PRO A 126 -16.21 -11.66 20.81
C PRO A 126 -17.39 -12.58 21.12
N LEU A 127 -17.26 -13.89 20.90
CA LEU A 127 -18.32 -14.86 21.19
C LEU A 127 -18.66 -14.95 22.69
N ARG A 128 -17.66 -14.83 23.57
CA ARG A 128 -17.88 -14.77 25.03
C ARG A 128 -18.61 -13.50 25.46
N ARG A 129 -18.24 -12.34 24.92
CA ARG A 129 -18.91 -11.07 25.24
C ARG A 129 -20.37 -11.08 24.76
N LEU A 130 -20.62 -11.56 23.55
CA LEU A 130 -21.96 -11.62 22.96
C LEU A 130 -22.90 -12.58 23.73
N ALA A 131 -22.38 -13.72 24.19
CA ALA A 131 -23.14 -14.67 25.01
C ALA A 131 -23.55 -14.07 26.38
N ILE A 132 -22.69 -13.23 26.96
CA ILE A 132 -22.98 -12.49 28.20
C ILE A 132 -24.04 -11.41 27.95
N THR A 133 -23.95 -10.68 26.83
CA THR A 133 -24.94 -9.64 26.47
C THR A 133 -26.33 -10.23 26.20
N CYS A 134 -26.40 -11.40 25.53
CA CYS A 134 -27.67 -12.10 25.31
C CYS A 134 -28.30 -12.64 26.62
N ALA A 135 -27.48 -12.98 27.62
CA ALA A 135 -27.97 -13.41 28.94
C ALA A 135 -28.54 -12.25 29.78
N GLN A 136 -28.08 -11.01 29.54
CA GLN A 136 -28.48 -9.83 30.32
C GLN A 136 -29.78 -9.16 29.83
N GLN A 137 -30.25 -9.44 28.61
CA GLN A 137 -31.43 -8.80 28.01
C GLN A 137 -32.71 -9.66 27.98
N GLY A 138 -32.71 -10.85 28.58
CA GLY A 138 -33.86 -11.77 28.59
C GLY A 138 -34.72 -11.68 29.86
N SER A 139 -36.04 -11.57 29.71
CA SER A 139 -36.99 -11.55 30.84
C SER A 139 -36.92 -12.84 31.69
N ALA A 140 -37.16 -12.68 32.99
CA ALA A 140 -36.84 -13.65 34.05
C ALA A 140 -37.45 -15.05 33.91
N ALA A 141 -38.43 -15.27 33.03
CA ALA A 141 -39.03 -16.59 32.80
C ALA A 141 -38.21 -17.51 31.86
N HIS A 142 -37.31 -16.97 31.03
CA HIS A 142 -36.53 -17.76 30.05
C HIS A 142 -35.05 -17.90 30.41
N ALA A 143 -34.56 -17.14 31.39
CA ALA A 143 -33.16 -17.14 31.82
C ALA A 143 -32.71 -18.49 32.42
N GLY A 144 -33.58 -19.15 33.19
CA GLY A 144 -33.26 -20.43 33.81
C GLY A 144 -33.12 -21.59 32.81
N ALA A 145 -33.90 -21.60 31.73
CA ALA A 145 -33.80 -22.62 30.68
C ALA A 145 -32.60 -22.37 29.75
N MET A 146 -32.36 -21.11 29.36
CA MET A 146 -31.21 -20.73 28.51
C MET A 146 -29.87 -20.88 29.23
N ALA A 147 -29.78 -20.57 30.53
CA ALA A 147 -28.55 -20.75 31.30
C ALA A 147 -28.24 -22.23 31.60
N ARG A 148 -29.27 -23.09 31.65
CA ARG A 148 -29.11 -24.56 31.71
C ARG A 148 -28.74 -25.14 30.35
N PHE A 149 -29.32 -24.63 29.26
CA PHE A 149 -28.96 -24.99 27.90
C PHE A 149 -27.53 -24.59 27.57
N ALA A 150 -27.10 -23.37 27.89
CA ALA A 150 -25.73 -22.90 27.64
C ALA A 150 -24.67 -23.66 28.45
N ARG A 151 -24.97 -24.04 29.70
CA ARG A 151 -24.08 -24.88 30.54
C ARG A 151 -24.03 -26.33 30.07
N ALA A 152 -25.16 -26.92 29.69
CA ALA A 152 -25.20 -28.26 29.10
C ALA A 152 -24.52 -28.31 27.72
N PHE A 153 -24.68 -27.26 26.91
CA PHE A 153 -24.05 -27.09 25.60
C PHE A 153 -22.53 -26.95 25.72
N ALA A 154 -22.03 -26.15 26.68
CA ALA A 154 -20.60 -26.03 26.95
C ALA A 154 -19.98 -27.34 27.47
N ALA A 155 -20.73 -28.15 28.22
CA ALA A 155 -20.28 -29.45 28.74
C ALA A 155 -20.33 -30.58 27.70
N MET A 156 -21.30 -30.57 26.77
CA MET A 156 -21.48 -31.61 25.74
C MET A 156 -20.74 -31.31 24.43
N ALA A 157 -20.38 -30.06 24.16
CA ALA A 157 -19.70 -29.67 22.94
C ALA A 157 -18.25 -30.19 22.83
N THR A 158 -17.69 -30.81 23.86
CA THR A 158 -16.28 -31.29 23.90
C THR A 158 -16.07 -32.68 23.29
N SER A 159 -17.11 -33.38 22.83
CA SER A 159 -16.97 -34.68 22.14
C SER A 159 -17.93 -34.87 20.96
N LYS A 160 -17.48 -35.63 19.95
CA LYS A 160 -18.24 -36.00 18.73
C LYS A 160 -19.63 -36.59 19.05
N GLN A 161 -19.72 -37.39 20.12
CA GLN A 161 -20.97 -38.03 20.56
C GLN A 161 -21.91 -37.02 21.24
N GLY A 162 -21.40 -36.04 21.98
CA GLY A 162 -22.20 -35.00 22.62
C GLY A 162 -22.88 -34.06 21.63
N LEU A 163 -22.20 -33.70 20.53
CA LEU A 163 -22.76 -32.84 19.48
C LEU A 163 -23.87 -33.55 18.68
N LEU A 164 -23.65 -34.83 18.34
CA LEU A 164 -24.66 -35.67 17.66
C LEU A 164 -25.87 -35.95 18.55
N ALA A 165 -25.65 -36.17 19.85
CA ALA A 165 -26.73 -36.33 20.83
C ALA A 165 -27.56 -35.04 20.97
N LEU A 166 -26.94 -33.87 20.97
CA LEU A 166 -27.63 -32.58 21.06
C LEU A 166 -28.47 -32.28 19.80
N LEU A 167 -27.94 -32.61 18.62
CA LEU A 167 -28.64 -32.48 17.34
C LEU A 167 -29.90 -33.36 17.30
N ASN A 168 -29.80 -34.61 17.75
CA ASN A 168 -30.91 -35.56 17.77
C ASN A 168 -31.91 -35.33 18.92
N ALA A 169 -31.45 -34.95 20.12
CA ALA A 169 -32.29 -34.88 21.31
C ALA A 169 -32.94 -33.51 21.53
N ALA A 170 -32.32 -32.42 21.08
CA ALA A 170 -32.80 -31.06 21.34
C ALA A 170 -33.27 -30.34 20.08
N ILE A 171 -32.44 -30.32 19.03
CA ILE A 171 -32.68 -29.49 17.84
C ILE A 171 -33.72 -30.11 16.91
N LEU A 172 -33.61 -31.42 16.63
CA LEU A 172 -34.55 -32.13 15.76
C LEU A 172 -35.99 -32.15 16.31
N PRO A 173 -36.24 -32.40 17.62
CA PRO A 173 -37.59 -32.37 18.18
C PRO A 173 -38.17 -30.95 18.28
N MET A 174 -37.33 -29.92 18.50
CA MET A 174 -37.76 -28.51 18.47
C MET A 174 -38.24 -28.12 17.06
N LEU A 175 -37.48 -28.50 16.03
CA LEU A 175 -37.84 -28.27 14.63
C LEU A 175 -39.11 -29.05 14.27
N GLN A 176 -39.25 -30.31 14.69
CA GLN A 176 -40.45 -31.11 14.46
C GLN A 176 -41.71 -30.57 15.19
N ARG A 177 -41.57 -29.96 16.37
CA ARG A 177 -42.69 -29.29 17.06
C ARG A 177 -43.08 -27.99 16.38
N ALA A 178 -42.11 -27.20 15.94
CA ALA A 178 -42.38 -25.98 15.18
C ALA A 178 -43.04 -26.26 13.82
N LEU A 179 -42.75 -27.42 13.21
CA LEU A 179 -43.38 -27.90 11.96
C LEU A 179 -44.84 -28.36 12.15
N ARG A 180 -45.21 -28.90 13.31
CA ARG A 180 -46.61 -29.32 13.58
C ARG A 180 -47.58 -28.14 13.73
N GLY A 181 -47.10 -26.95 14.04
CA GLY A 181 -47.92 -25.74 14.16
C GLY A 181 -48.11 -24.95 12.86
N ALA A 182 -47.35 -25.27 11.80
CA ALA A 182 -47.40 -24.57 10.52
C ALA A 182 -47.91 -25.54 9.45
N GLY A 183 -49.24 -25.59 9.26
CA GLY A 183 -49.92 -26.49 8.32
C GLY A 183 -49.59 -26.21 6.85
N THR A 184 -48.37 -26.52 6.41
CA THR A 184 -47.88 -26.34 5.05
C THR A 184 -47.14 -27.57 4.53
N ASP A 185 -47.23 -27.73 3.21
CA ASP A 185 -46.96 -28.93 2.40
C ASP A 185 -45.63 -29.65 2.69
N THR A 186 -45.71 -30.97 2.84
CA THR A 186 -44.71 -31.79 3.57
C THR A 186 -43.52 -32.27 2.74
N GLY A 187 -43.54 -32.09 1.42
CA GLY A 187 -42.48 -32.56 0.49
C GLY A 187 -41.24 -31.66 0.45
N LEU A 188 -41.43 -30.36 0.23
CA LEU A 188 -40.33 -29.41 0.04
C LEU A 188 -39.52 -29.21 1.33
N LEU A 189 -40.20 -29.19 2.48
CA LEU A 189 -39.58 -29.00 3.80
C LEU A 189 -38.78 -30.23 4.27
N ARG A 190 -39.20 -31.44 3.91
CA ARG A 190 -38.38 -32.66 4.13
C ARG A 190 -37.11 -32.66 3.29
N GLY A 191 -37.19 -32.18 2.05
CA GLY A 191 -36.02 -32.00 1.18
C GLY A 191 -35.00 -31.03 1.80
N VAL A 192 -35.45 -29.84 2.19
CA VAL A 192 -34.59 -28.82 2.81
C VAL A 192 -33.96 -29.31 4.13
N LEU A 193 -34.72 -30.00 5.00
CA LEU A 193 -34.17 -30.56 6.23
C LEU A 193 -33.17 -31.68 5.98
N GLY A 194 -33.44 -32.55 4.99
CA GLY A 194 -32.53 -33.60 4.57
C GLY A 194 -31.20 -33.03 4.12
N THR A 195 -31.22 -32.01 3.26
CA THR A 195 -30.01 -31.35 2.76
C THR A 195 -29.22 -30.66 3.87
N VAL A 196 -29.89 -29.98 4.81
CA VAL A 196 -29.20 -29.34 5.96
C VAL A 196 -28.52 -30.38 6.86
N VAL A 197 -29.17 -31.52 7.12
CA VAL A 197 -28.60 -32.61 7.91
C VAL A 197 -27.41 -33.27 7.19
N THR A 198 -27.52 -33.48 5.88
CA THR A 198 -26.44 -34.05 5.07
C THR A 198 -25.24 -33.11 5.00
N SER A 199 -25.46 -31.81 4.76
CA SER A 199 -24.39 -30.80 4.75
C SER A 199 -23.70 -30.67 6.11
N LEU A 200 -24.45 -30.73 7.22
CA LEU A 200 -23.87 -30.74 8.56
C LEU A 200 -23.03 -32.00 8.84
N ARG A 201 -23.45 -33.17 8.35
CA ARG A 201 -22.66 -34.41 8.43
C ARG A 201 -21.37 -34.33 7.63
N VAL A 202 -21.41 -33.78 6.41
CA VAL A 202 -20.21 -33.60 5.57
C VAL A 202 -19.23 -32.65 6.25
N ILE A 203 -19.69 -31.51 6.74
CA ILE A 203 -18.84 -30.54 7.44
C ILE A 203 -18.20 -31.15 8.69
N LEU A 204 -18.97 -31.89 9.51
CA LEU A 204 -18.44 -32.57 10.69
C LEU A 204 -17.42 -33.67 10.34
N THR A 205 -17.63 -34.38 9.24
CA THR A 205 -16.74 -35.46 8.78
C THR A 205 -15.43 -34.90 8.25
N VAL A 206 -15.49 -33.85 7.41
CA VAL A 206 -14.31 -33.16 6.89
C VAL A 206 -13.51 -32.49 8.01
N THR A 207 -14.20 -31.83 8.95
CA THR A 207 -13.52 -31.18 10.10
C THR A 207 -12.89 -32.21 11.02
N SER A 208 -13.52 -33.38 11.21
CA SER A 208 -12.94 -34.51 11.96
C SER A 208 -11.74 -35.11 11.23
N ALA A 209 -11.79 -35.25 9.90
CA ALA A 209 -10.67 -35.79 9.13
C ALA A 209 -9.45 -34.86 9.20
N VAL A 210 -9.66 -33.54 9.12
CA VAL A 210 -8.59 -32.53 9.28
C VAL A 210 -8.04 -32.48 10.71
N ALA A 211 -8.90 -32.65 11.72
CA ALA A 211 -8.47 -32.75 13.12
C ALA A 211 -7.69 -34.04 13.40
N THR A 212 -8.11 -35.17 12.83
CA THR A 212 -7.39 -36.44 12.92
C THR A 212 -6.07 -36.38 12.15
N TYR A 213 -6.01 -35.74 10.98
CA TYR A 213 -4.76 -35.56 10.23
C TYR A 213 -3.76 -34.64 10.94
N THR A 214 -4.24 -33.61 11.65
CA THR A 214 -3.39 -32.72 12.47
C THR A 214 -2.94 -33.35 13.79
N GLN A 215 -3.69 -34.32 14.33
CA GLN A 215 -3.27 -35.14 15.48
C GLN A 215 -2.42 -36.35 15.10
N LEU A 216 -2.60 -36.91 13.91
CA LEU A 216 -1.73 -37.91 13.29
C LEU A 216 -0.51 -37.27 12.63
N ARG A 217 0.15 -36.33 13.34
CA ARG A 217 1.59 -36.15 13.08
C ARG A 217 2.22 -37.51 13.37
N PRO A 218 2.90 -38.15 12.41
CA PRO A 218 3.51 -39.44 12.67
C PRO A 218 4.58 -39.23 13.75
N ALA A 219 4.38 -39.78 14.95
CA ALA A 219 5.29 -39.64 16.08
C ALA A 219 6.70 -40.20 15.80
N HIS A 220 6.87 -40.91 14.70
CA HIS A 220 8.12 -41.48 14.20
C HIS A 220 9.00 -40.48 13.43
N LEU A 221 8.57 -39.22 13.27
CA LEU A 221 9.35 -38.15 12.62
C LEU A 221 9.87 -37.08 13.58
N VAL A 222 9.70 -37.25 14.89
CA VAL A 222 10.34 -36.40 15.89
C VAL A 222 11.46 -37.22 16.54
N PRO A 223 12.73 -37.03 16.15
CA PRO A 223 13.82 -37.74 16.80
C PRO A 223 13.84 -37.39 18.29
N SER A 224 14.20 -38.38 19.10
CA SER A 224 14.33 -38.25 20.56
C SER A 224 15.38 -37.21 20.98
N ASN A 225 16.25 -36.81 20.04
CA ASN A 225 17.22 -35.75 20.19
C ASN A 225 16.94 -34.64 19.16
N PRO A 226 16.60 -33.40 19.59
CA PRO A 226 16.34 -32.29 18.67
C PRO A 226 17.53 -31.95 17.75
N TRP A 227 18.75 -32.36 18.13
CA TRP A 227 19.99 -32.14 17.39
C TRP A 227 20.33 -33.26 16.38
N GLU A 228 19.57 -34.35 16.34
CA GLU A 228 19.78 -35.45 15.35
C GLU A 228 18.89 -35.29 14.10
N ALA A 229 17.80 -34.53 14.17
CA ALA A 229 17.04 -34.07 12.99
C ALA A 229 17.78 -33.00 12.16
N GLU A 230 18.85 -32.43 12.72
CA GLU A 230 19.53 -31.26 12.17
C GLU A 230 20.09 -31.48 10.76
N PRO A 231 20.78 -32.58 10.42
CA PRO A 231 21.43 -32.68 9.11
C PRO A 231 20.42 -32.75 7.97
N ALA A 232 19.37 -33.56 8.08
CA ALA A 232 18.38 -33.73 7.01
C ALA A 232 17.44 -32.52 6.89
N HIS A 233 17.06 -31.90 8.01
CA HIS A 233 16.25 -30.69 7.99
C HIS A 233 17.05 -29.47 7.52
N MET A 234 18.30 -29.33 7.96
CA MET A 234 19.21 -28.28 7.47
C MET A 234 19.61 -28.51 6.03
N GLU A 235 19.76 -29.75 5.59
CA GLU A 235 19.99 -30.09 4.18
C GLU A 235 18.74 -29.81 3.33
N TYR A 236 17.55 -30.10 3.83
CA TYR A 236 16.30 -29.68 3.18
C TYR A 236 16.22 -28.16 3.09
N LEU A 237 16.47 -27.44 4.18
CA LEU A 237 16.48 -25.97 4.19
C LEU A 237 17.57 -25.41 3.27
N ARG A 238 18.77 -26.00 3.24
CA ARG A 238 19.86 -25.63 2.32
C ARG A 238 19.49 -25.91 0.88
N LYS A 239 18.96 -27.09 0.55
CA LYS A 239 18.49 -27.42 -0.82
C LYS A 239 17.34 -26.53 -1.26
N THR A 240 16.42 -26.19 -0.36
CA THR A 240 15.32 -25.28 -0.66
C THR A 240 15.85 -23.85 -0.84
N ALA A 241 16.80 -23.40 0.00
CA ALA A 241 17.47 -22.11 -0.13
C ALA A 241 18.31 -22.02 -1.43
N LEU A 242 19.11 -23.05 -1.75
CA LEU A 242 19.88 -23.18 -2.99
C LEU A 242 18.97 -23.23 -4.22
N ALA A 243 17.83 -23.90 -4.16
CA ALA A 243 16.82 -23.86 -5.23
C ALA A 243 16.15 -22.48 -5.38
N THR A 244 16.23 -21.61 -4.36
CA THR A 244 15.78 -20.21 -4.45
C THR A 244 16.89 -19.26 -4.94
N VAL A 245 18.16 -19.68 -4.86
CA VAL A 245 19.35 -18.94 -5.32
C VAL A 245 19.72 -19.32 -6.77
N HIS A 246 19.47 -20.55 -7.21
CA HIS A 246 19.86 -21.06 -8.54
C HIS A 246 18.88 -20.74 -9.70
N GLU A 247 18.05 -19.70 -9.60
CA GLU A 247 17.48 -19.13 -10.83
C GLU A 247 18.52 -18.31 -11.62
N HIS A 248 19.66 -17.92 -11.03
CA HIS A 248 20.77 -17.25 -11.71
C HIS A 248 22.09 -18.01 -11.51
N GLY A 249 22.98 -17.88 -12.50
CA GLY A 249 24.03 -18.83 -12.85
C GLY A 249 25.03 -19.14 -11.73
N ASP A 250 25.47 -20.40 -11.73
CA ASP A 250 26.59 -20.94 -10.97
C ASP A 250 27.91 -20.41 -11.56
N ASP A 251 28.28 -19.18 -11.20
CA ASP A 251 29.64 -18.68 -11.34
C ASP A 251 30.22 -18.54 -9.92
N GLY A 252 31.36 -19.19 -9.69
CA GLY A 252 31.88 -19.51 -8.37
C GLY A 252 31.90 -18.35 -7.36
N ILE A 253 31.58 -18.69 -6.11
CA ILE A 253 31.70 -17.80 -4.96
C ILE A 253 33.19 -17.45 -4.80
N ASP A 254 33.59 -16.30 -5.30
CA ASP A 254 34.87 -15.67 -4.99
C ASP A 254 34.83 -15.25 -3.51
N GLU A 255 35.76 -15.77 -2.70
CA GLU A 255 35.91 -15.45 -1.27
C GLU A 255 36.18 -13.96 -0.99
N ASN A 256 36.43 -13.15 -2.04
CA ASN A 256 36.53 -11.69 -1.97
C ASN A 256 35.24 -10.93 -2.34
N THR A 257 34.12 -11.61 -2.61
CA THR A 257 32.84 -10.93 -2.86
C THR A 257 32.33 -10.34 -1.54
N PRO A 258 32.10 -9.01 -1.44
CA PRO A 258 31.53 -8.41 -0.24
C PRO A 258 30.26 -9.15 0.16
N ALA A 259 30.15 -9.54 1.43
CA ALA A 259 28.95 -10.20 1.92
C ALA A 259 27.74 -9.27 1.72
N GLY A 260 26.87 -9.61 0.76
CA GLY A 260 25.68 -8.85 0.37
C GLY A 260 25.85 -8.14 -0.98
N GLY A 261 24.82 -8.22 -1.83
CA GLY A 261 24.77 -7.62 -3.15
C GLY A 261 24.99 -6.08 -3.18
N PRO A 262 24.85 -5.45 -4.35
CA PRO A 262 25.15 -4.03 -4.52
C PRO A 262 24.30 -3.16 -3.58
N ILE A 263 24.83 -1.99 -3.21
CA ILE A 263 24.10 -1.03 -2.37
C ILE A 263 23.05 -0.34 -3.24
N GLY A 264 21.78 -0.51 -2.90
CA GLY A 264 20.68 0.19 -3.54
C GLY A 264 20.68 1.67 -3.12
N VAL A 265 20.45 2.57 -4.06
CA VAL A 265 20.23 4.00 -3.80
C VAL A 265 18.84 4.34 -4.31
N LEU A 266 17.97 4.77 -3.40
CA LEU A 266 16.64 5.24 -3.71
C LEU A 266 16.60 6.77 -3.65
N VAL A 267 16.53 7.40 -4.82
CA VAL A 267 16.37 8.84 -4.95
C VAL A 267 14.89 9.20 -4.87
N CYS A 268 14.47 9.89 -3.81
CA CYS A 268 13.07 10.24 -3.56
C CYS A 268 12.77 11.70 -3.89
N ASN A 269 11.72 11.97 -4.66
CA ASN A 269 11.24 13.33 -4.96
C ASN A 269 9.71 13.41 -4.77
N LEU A 270 9.12 14.62 -4.84
CA LEU A 270 7.66 14.82 -4.67
C LEU A 270 6.86 13.97 -5.66
N GLY A 271 7.26 14.03 -6.93
CA GLY A 271 6.44 13.61 -8.04
C GLY A 271 5.64 14.74 -8.67
N THR A 272 4.92 14.40 -9.73
CA THR A 272 4.22 15.33 -10.62
C THR A 272 3.11 14.59 -11.35
N THR A 273 2.14 15.33 -11.89
CA THR A 273 1.22 14.75 -12.86
C THR A 273 1.97 14.27 -14.11
N PRO A 274 1.58 13.12 -14.71
CA PRO A 274 2.17 12.65 -15.97
C PRO A 274 1.76 13.51 -17.16
N THR A 275 0.57 14.12 -17.14
CA THR A 275 0.08 15.01 -18.20
C THR A 275 -0.70 16.20 -17.60
N PRO A 276 -0.86 17.32 -18.34
CA PRO A 276 -1.67 18.45 -17.89
C PRO A 276 -3.19 18.18 -17.92
N ARG A 277 -3.63 16.96 -18.32
CA ARG A 277 -5.05 16.61 -18.36
C ARG A 277 -5.64 16.64 -16.95
N ALA A 278 -6.83 17.22 -16.84
CA ALA A 278 -7.55 17.38 -15.57
C ALA A 278 -7.74 16.07 -14.78
N THR A 279 -7.83 14.91 -15.44
CA THR A 279 -7.92 13.60 -14.76
C THR A 279 -6.64 13.25 -14.02
N ASP A 280 -5.51 13.46 -14.66
CA ASP A 280 -4.19 13.05 -14.17
C ASP A 280 -3.75 14.02 -13.08
N VAL A 281 -4.01 15.32 -13.29
CA VAL A 281 -3.85 16.37 -12.28
C VAL A 281 -4.72 16.10 -11.05
N ALA A 282 -5.99 15.71 -11.24
CA ALA A 282 -6.87 15.37 -10.12
C ALA A 282 -6.35 14.17 -9.32
N GLN A 283 -5.82 13.15 -9.98
CA GLN A 283 -5.24 11.98 -9.31
C GLN A 283 -4.00 12.37 -8.49
N PHE A 284 -3.07 13.11 -9.09
CA PHE A 284 -1.88 13.63 -8.41
C PHE A 284 -2.25 14.51 -7.21
N LEU A 285 -3.11 15.51 -7.41
CA LEU A 285 -3.54 16.41 -6.34
C LEU A 285 -4.26 15.67 -5.21
N LYS A 286 -5.03 14.64 -5.54
CA LYS A 286 -5.69 13.80 -4.53
C LYS A 286 -4.67 13.06 -3.68
N GLU A 287 -3.68 12.43 -4.30
CA GLU A 287 -2.65 11.70 -3.58
C GLU A 287 -1.83 12.64 -2.69
N PHE A 288 -1.38 13.76 -3.26
CA PHE A 288 -0.58 14.77 -2.56
C PHE A 288 -1.34 15.40 -1.38
N LEU A 289 -2.55 15.91 -1.62
CA LEU A 289 -3.29 16.65 -0.59
C LEU A 289 -3.94 15.73 0.44
N MET A 290 -4.12 14.44 0.18
CA MET A 290 -4.59 13.48 1.18
C MET A 290 -3.52 13.11 2.22
N ASP A 291 -2.26 13.47 1.98
CA ASP A 291 -1.18 13.15 2.90
C ASP A 291 -1.32 13.94 4.22
N PRO A 292 -1.45 13.26 5.38
CA PRO A 292 -1.59 13.93 6.67
C PRO A 292 -0.34 14.72 7.08
N ARG A 293 0.82 14.46 6.45
CA ARG A 293 2.03 15.27 6.62
C ARG A 293 1.93 16.63 5.93
N VAL A 294 1.19 16.71 4.83
CA VAL A 294 1.03 17.95 4.05
C VAL A 294 -0.11 18.79 4.63
N VAL A 295 -1.25 18.14 4.92
CA VAL A 295 -2.43 18.80 5.49
C VAL A 295 -2.78 18.15 6.84
N GLU A 296 -2.43 18.84 7.92
CA GLU A 296 -2.69 18.38 9.30
C GLU A 296 -4.14 18.59 9.76
N VAL A 297 -5.11 18.12 8.96
CA VAL A 297 -6.54 18.14 9.28
C VAL A 297 -7.04 16.71 9.47
N ALA A 298 -8.06 16.50 10.30
CA ALA A 298 -8.67 15.20 10.50
C ALA A 298 -9.03 14.54 9.13
N PRO A 299 -8.51 13.34 8.81
CA PRO A 299 -8.55 12.79 7.44
C PRO A 299 -9.95 12.67 6.84
N TRP A 300 -10.97 12.37 7.64
CA TRP A 300 -12.34 12.24 7.15
C TRP A 300 -12.97 13.59 6.81
N VAL A 301 -12.70 14.64 7.62
CA VAL A 301 -13.15 16.02 7.34
C VAL A 301 -12.47 16.53 6.09
N TRP A 302 -11.16 16.36 6.02
CA TRP A 302 -10.37 16.81 4.90
C TRP A 302 -10.75 16.09 3.61
N SER A 303 -10.97 14.77 3.66
CA SER A 303 -11.40 13.99 2.50
C SER A 303 -12.73 14.49 1.92
N MET A 304 -13.70 14.89 2.76
CA MET A 304 -14.96 15.46 2.30
C MET A 304 -14.74 16.80 1.57
N VAL A 305 -13.93 17.69 2.15
CA VAL A 305 -13.63 19.00 1.55
C VAL A 305 -12.82 18.85 0.26
N LEU A 306 -11.78 18.01 0.30
CA LEU A 306 -10.85 17.79 -0.79
C LEU A 306 -11.57 17.20 -2.01
N ASN A 307 -12.32 16.11 -1.83
CA ASN A 307 -13.00 15.43 -2.93
C ASN A 307 -14.30 16.15 -3.36
N GLY A 308 -14.95 16.89 -2.45
CA GLY A 308 -16.21 17.59 -2.73
C GLY A 308 -16.03 18.95 -3.41
N PHE A 309 -15.01 19.72 -3.03
CA PHE A 309 -14.86 21.11 -3.49
C PHE A 309 -13.50 21.40 -4.13
N ILE A 310 -12.40 20.97 -3.49
CA ILE A 310 -11.05 21.38 -3.94
C ILE A 310 -10.68 20.70 -5.26
N ILE A 311 -10.70 19.36 -5.35
CA ILE A 311 -10.28 18.64 -6.56
C ILE A 311 -11.16 18.99 -7.77
N PRO A 312 -12.51 19.00 -7.68
CA PRO A 312 -13.36 19.30 -8.83
C PRO A 312 -13.07 20.65 -9.48
N ILE A 313 -12.67 21.65 -8.69
CA ILE A 313 -12.33 23.00 -9.16
C ILE A 313 -10.86 23.07 -9.57
N ARG A 314 -9.95 22.70 -8.67
CA ARG A 314 -8.51 22.91 -8.79
C ARG A 314 -7.87 22.09 -9.92
N LYS A 315 -8.46 20.96 -10.31
CA LYS A 315 -7.95 20.15 -11.43
C LYS A 315 -7.91 20.91 -12.77
N TYR A 316 -8.78 21.90 -12.97
CA TYR A 316 -8.79 22.70 -14.19
C TYR A 316 -7.77 23.84 -14.11
N THR A 317 -7.75 24.57 -13.00
CA THR A 317 -6.80 25.67 -12.81
C THR A 317 -5.37 25.16 -12.75
N SER A 318 -5.08 24.12 -11.96
CA SER A 318 -3.76 23.48 -11.95
C SER A 318 -3.41 22.83 -13.29
N GLY A 319 -4.39 22.31 -14.04
CA GLY A 319 -4.15 21.79 -15.38
C GLY A 319 -3.59 22.85 -16.33
N GLN A 320 -4.07 24.09 -16.25
CA GLN A 320 -3.53 25.22 -17.02
C GLN A 320 -2.10 25.57 -16.61
N LEU A 321 -1.80 25.55 -15.31
CA LEU A 321 -0.43 25.78 -14.81
C LEU A 321 0.53 24.71 -15.34
N TYR A 322 0.14 23.43 -15.28
CA TYR A 322 0.94 22.34 -15.84
C TYR A 322 1.07 22.43 -17.36
N GLU A 323 0.03 22.89 -18.07
CA GLU A 323 0.13 23.11 -19.52
C GLU A 323 1.20 24.17 -19.85
N ARG A 324 1.20 25.31 -19.12
CA ARG A 324 2.25 26.33 -19.26
C ARG A 324 3.64 25.78 -18.92
N LEU A 325 3.75 25.02 -17.84
CA LEU A 325 5.00 24.38 -17.44
C LEU A 325 5.57 23.50 -18.56
N PHE A 326 4.75 22.61 -19.14
CA PHE A 326 5.20 21.70 -20.19
C PHE A 326 5.63 22.46 -21.47
N GLN A 327 4.96 23.58 -21.78
CA GLN A 327 5.32 24.44 -22.91
C GLN A 327 6.65 25.18 -22.67
N ASN A 328 6.87 25.68 -21.45
CA ASN A 328 8.02 26.52 -21.11
C ASN A 328 9.27 25.72 -20.71
N ALA A 329 9.10 24.48 -20.23
CA ALA A 329 10.21 23.68 -19.70
C ALA A 329 11.19 23.16 -20.77
N GLY A 330 10.78 23.10 -22.04
CA GLY A 330 11.63 22.57 -23.11
C GLY A 330 11.93 21.06 -23.02
N THR A 331 11.22 20.33 -22.16
CA THR A 331 11.40 18.88 -21.91
C THR A 331 10.46 17.99 -22.73
N GLY A 332 9.78 18.56 -23.73
CA GLY A 332 8.79 17.88 -24.56
C GLY A 332 7.57 17.44 -23.76
N ASN A 333 7.12 16.20 -23.96
CA ASN A 333 5.92 15.66 -23.30
C ASN A 333 6.20 15.09 -21.90
N THR A 334 7.38 15.32 -21.33
CA THR A 334 7.75 14.83 -19.99
C THR A 334 7.87 16.02 -19.05
N SER A 335 7.28 15.91 -17.85
CA SER A 335 7.45 16.93 -16.81
C SER A 335 8.94 17.16 -16.52
N PRO A 336 9.40 18.42 -16.36
CA PRO A 336 10.80 18.73 -16.07
C PRO A 336 11.31 18.00 -14.84
N LEU A 337 10.45 17.82 -13.84
CA LEU A 337 10.77 17.10 -12.61
C LEU A 337 11.18 15.64 -12.86
N VAL A 338 10.45 14.93 -13.72
CA VAL A 338 10.76 13.55 -14.11
C VAL A 338 11.98 13.50 -15.02
N HIS A 339 12.05 14.40 -16.01
CA HIS A 339 13.15 14.46 -16.97
C HIS A 339 14.51 14.62 -16.28
N HIS A 340 14.64 15.65 -15.44
CA HIS A 340 15.88 15.94 -14.73
C HIS A 340 16.17 14.94 -13.61
N THR A 341 15.15 14.41 -12.92
CA THR A 341 15.38 13.35 -11.91
C THR A 341 15.90 12.06 -12.55
N SER A 342 15.37 11.67 -13.72
CA SER A 342 15.88 10.51 -14.47
C SER A 342 17.34 10.72 -14.90
N ARG A 343 17.68 11.90 -15.45
CA ARG A 343 19.08 12.21 -15.83
C ARG A 343 20.02 12.26 -14.63
N PHE A 344 19.60 12.88 -13.54
CA PHE A 344 20.35 12.90 -12.28
C PHE A 344 20.66 11.49 -11.80
N THR A 345 19.66 10.59 -11.81
CA THR A 345 19.81 9.18 -11.40
C THR A 345 20.86 8.47 -12.27
N GLN A 346 20.81 8.66 -13.59
CA GLN A 346 21.77 8.08 -14.53
C GLN A 346 23.20 8.59 -14.30
N GLN A 347 23.36 9.90 -14.07
CA GLN A 347 24.68 10.50 -13.84
C GLN A 347 25.25 10.09 -12.47
N VAL A 348 24.44 10.09 -11.42
CA VAL A 348 24.87 9.60 -10.09
C VAL A 348 25.25 8.12 -10.14
N GLN A 349 24.52 7.28 -10.90
CA GLN A 349 24.91 5.89 -11.13
C GLN A 349 26.31 5.78 -11.77
N GLN A 350 26.65 6.68 -12.70
CA GLN A 350 27.99 6.71 -13.33
C GLN A 350 29.08 7.09 -12.31
N HIS A 351 28.82 8.07 -11.44
CA HIS A 351 29.77 8.47 -10.39
C HIS A 351 29.96 7.39 -9.30
N LEU A 352 28.92 6.63 -8.98
CA LEU A 352 28.96 5.59 -7.94
C LEU A 352 29.55 4.25 -8.43
N GLY A 353 29.45 3.95 -9.73
CA GLY A 353 29.97 2.71 -10.31
C GLY A 353 29.11 1.47 -10.01
N SER A 354 29.66 0.28 -10.27
CA SER A 354 28.93 -1.01 -10.25
C SER A 354 28.58 -1.54 -8.87
N ASN A 355 29.19 -1.00 -7.81
CA ASN A 355 28.89 -1.40 -6.42
C ASN A 355 27.53 -0.88 -5.94
N TYR A 356 26.90 0.00 -6.74
CA TYR A 356 25.64 0.65 -6.43
C TYR A 356 24.61 0.42 -7.53
N VAL A 357 23.34 0.39 -7.15
CA VAL A 357 22.20 0.43 -8.07
C VAL A 357 21.33 1.61 -7.72
N VAL A 358 21.22 2.59 -8.61
CA VAL A 358 20.46 3.83 -8.36
C VAL A 358 19.10 3.78 -9.06
N GLU A 359 18.04 3.92 -8.28
CA GLU A 359 16.65 4.02 -8.74
C GLU A 359 16.01 5.28 -8.17
N TYR A 360 15.03 5.86 -8.86
CA TYR A 360 14.27 6.99 -8.34
C TYR A 360 12.80 6.66 -8.15
N GLY A 361 12.21 7.23 -7.11
CA GLY A 361 10.82 7.05 -6.73
C GLY A 361 10.17 8.39 -6.37
N MET A 362 8.98 8.59 -6.89
CA MET A 362 8.12 9.73 -6.57
C MET A 362 7.28 9.39 -5.34
N ARG A 363 7.13 10.37 -4.46
CA ARG A 363 6.25 10.27 -3.30
C ARG A 363 4.79 10.20 -3.72
N TYR A 364 4.42 10.95 -4.76
CA TYR A 364 3.09 10.97 -5.38
C TYR A 364 3.22 10.77 -6.89
N GLY A 365 2.49 9.80 -7.44
CA GLY A 365 2.60 9.43 -8.86
C GLY A 365 3.70 8.43 -9.18
N GLU A 366 4.09 8.35 -10.46
CA GLU A 366 4.97 7.31 -11.00
C GLU A 366 6.31 7.86 -11.56
N PRO A 367 7.40 7.07 -11.52
CA PRO A 367 7.54 5.79 -10.82
C PRO A 367 7.43 5.99 -9.31
N SER A 368 6.62 5.20 -8.62
CA SER A 368 6.43 5.33 -7.15
C SER A 368 7.63 4.83 -6.34
N ILE A 369 7.78 5.31 -5.10
CA ILE A 369 8.76 4.78 -4.12
C ILE A 369 8.67 3.25 -3.99
N GLY A 370 7.45 2.69 -4.02
CA GLY A 370 7.24 1.25 -3.93
C GLY A 370 7.75 0.47 -5.16
N SER A 371 7.57 1.01 -6.36
CA SER A 371 8.07 0.36 -7.58
C SER A 371 9.59 0.43 -7.68
N ALA A 372 10.19 1.54 -7.25
CA ALA A 372 11.65 1.72 -7.15
C ALA A 372 12.27 0.78 -6.11
N LEU A 373 11.70 0.66 -4.91
CA LEU A 373 12.15 -0.33 -3.91
C LEU A 373 12.05 -1.77 -4.42
N ALA A 374 10.99 -2.08 -5.19
CA ALA A 374 10.86 -3.40 -5.82
C ALA A 374 11.92 -3.63 -6.91
N ALA A 375 12.34 -2.59 -7.63
CA ALA A 375 13.42 -2.65 -8.61
C ALA A 375 14.78 -2.93 -7.94
N LEU A 376 15.11 -2.19 -6.89
CA LEU A 376 16.32 -2.44 -6.08
C LEU A 376 16.33 -3.86 -5.52
N LYS A 377 15.18 -4.34 -5.02
CA LYS A 377 15.08 -5.71 -4.51
C LYS A 377 15.31 -6.77 -5.59
N ARG A 378 14.81 -6.57 -6.82
CA ARG A 378 15.08 -7.48 -7.96
C ARG A 378 16.56 -7.51 -8.36
N ARG A 379 17.33 -6.50 -7.97
CA ARG A 379 18.78 -6.42 -8.15
C ARG A 379 19.56 -6.87 -6.90
N GLU A 380 18.89 -7.58 -6.00
CA GLU A 380 19.50 -8.16 -4.79
C GLU A 380 20.12 -7.12 -3.84
N CYS A 381 19.61 -5.89 -3.89
CA CYS A 381 20.04 -4.84 -2.97
C CYS A 381 19.43 -5.10 -1.57
N GLU A 382 20.22 -5.72 -0.69
CA GLU A 382 19.83 -5.94 0.72
C GLU A 382 20.10 -4.72 1.61
N ARG A 383 20.89 -3.77 1.10
CA ARG A 383 21.23 -2.49 1.75
C ARG A 383 20.75 -1.37 0.86
N VAL A 384 19.97 -0.43 1.40
CA VAL A 384 19.37 0.67 0.65
C VAL A 384 19.66 2.00 1.34
N ILE A 385 20.27 2.93 0.61
CA ILE A 385 20.42 4.33 0.98
C ILE A 385 19.27 5.10 0.34
N VAL A 386 18.49 5.82 1.14
CA VAL A 386 17.42 6.68 0.65
C VAL A 386 17.91 8.11 0.66
N LEU A 387 17.94 8.75 -0.51
CA LEU A 387 18.25 10.16 -0.70
C LEU A 387 16.97 10.96 -0.98
N PRO A 388 16.36 11.63 0.01
CA PRO A 388 15.36 12.64 -0.25
C PRO A 388 15.99 13.80 -1.04
N LYS A 389 15.39 14.21 -2.16
CA LYS A 389 15.81 15.38 -2.94
C LYS A 389 15.37 16.71 -2.29
N TYR A 390 15.49 16.79 -0.97
CA TYR A 390 15.19 17.95 -0.15
C TYR A 390 16.36 18.19 0.82
N PRO A 391 17.18 19.21 0.60
CA PRO A 391 18.29 19.52 1.50
C PRO A 391 17.79 19.96 2.87
N GLN A 392 16.72 20.76 2.90
CA GLN A 392 16.05 21.24 4.10
C GLN A 392 14.97 20.25 4.53
N TYR A 393 15.00 19.84 5.79
CA TYR A 393 13.99 18.96 6.34
C TYR A 393 12.69 19.73 6.52
N SER A 394 11.58 19.11 6.15
CA SER A 394 10.25 19.50 6.56
C SER A 394 9.41 18.25 6.81
N GLY A 395 8.48 18.35 7.75
CA GLY A 395 7.43 17.37 7.96
C GLY A 395 6.61 17.14 6.69
N THR A 396 6.40 18.18 5.87
CA THR A 396 5.57 18.11 4.66
C THR A 396 6.26 17.44 3.46
N THR A 397 7.58 17.26 3.49
CA THR A 397 8.36 16.69 2.37
C THR A 397 9.15 15.47 2.80
N THR A 398 10.23 15.70 3.56
CA THR A 398 11.20 14.69 3.94
C THR A 398 10.56 13.63 4.83
N ALA A 399 9.77 14.04 5.83
CA ALA A 399 9.09 13.08 6.70
C ALA A 399 8.01 12.27 5.96
N SER A 400 7.33 12.86 4.97
CA SER A 400 6.38 12.15 4.11
C SER A 400 7.06 11.06 3.28
N ILE A 401 8.25 11.33 2.74
CA ILE A 401 9.08 10.31 2.10
C ILE A 401 9.43 9.18 3.08
N TYR A 402 9.81 9.53 4.31
CA TYR A 402 10.18 8.52 5.32
C TYR A 402 9.00 7.58 5.58
N ASP A 403 7.81 8.16 5.81
CA ASP A 403 6.59 7.39 6.05
C ASP A 403 6.28 6.45 4.88
N GLU A 404 6.40 6.91 3.63
CA GLU A 404 6.13 6.09 2.44
C GLU A 404 7.17 4.98 2.25
N VAL A 405 8.46 5.27 2.43
CA VAL A 405 9.54 4.27 2.36
C VAL A 405 9.28 3.15 3.36
N PHE A 406 8.99 3.48 4.63
CA PHE A 406 8.73 2.45 5.64
C PHE A 406 7.37 1.75 5.43
N ALA A 407 6.37 2.45 4.89
CA ALA A 407 5.08 1.85 4.51
C ALA A 407 5.21 0.84 3.36
N CYS A 408 6.13 1.07 2.43
CA CYS A 408 6.51 0.12 1.39
C CYS A 408 7.36 -1.02 1.96
N ALA A 409 8.40 -0.69 2.73
CA ALA A 409 9.36 -1.66 3.27
C ALA A 409 8.70 -2.72 4.16
N ARG A 410 7.70 -2.36 4.98
CA ARG A 410 6.96 -3.30 5.85
C ARG A 410 6.20 -4.39 5.10
N ARG A 411 6.05 -4.29 3.77
CA ARG A 411 5.39 -5.31 2.95
C ARG A 411 6.34 -6.48 2.64
N TYR A 412 7.65 -6.30 2.78
CA TYR A 412 8.62 -7.36 2.52
C TYR A 412 8.80 -8.27 3.74
N ARG A 413 8.93 -9.57 3.48
CA ARG A 413 9.23 -10.56 4.53
C ARG A 413 10.66 -10.40 5.06
N PHE A 414 11.61 -10.24 4.14
CA PHE A 414 12.98 -9.82 4.41
C PHE A 414 13.08 -8.33 4.01
N VAL A 415 13.24 -7.49 5.02
CA VAL A 415 13.29 -6.03 4.87
C VAL A 415 14.76 -5.65 4.69
N PRO A 416 15.13 -4.87 3.65
CA PRO A 416 16.51 -4.44 3.47
C PRO A 416 16.94 -3.52 4.63
N ALA A 417 18.24 -3.51 4.92
CA ALA A 417 18.82 -2.50 5.80
C ALA A 417 18.68 -1.13 5.13
N ILE A 418 17.95 -0.21 5.77
CA ILE A 418 17.68 1.12 5.22
C ILE A 418 18.47 2.17 6.00
N ARG A 419 19.25 2.99 5.30
CA ARG A 419 19.81 4.25 5.78
C ARG A 419 19.16 5.39 5.02
N ILE A 420 18.81 6.45 5.72
CA ILE A 420 18.22 7.63 5.10
C ILE A 420 19.22 8.76 5.25
N VAL A 421 19.58 9.39 4.14
CA VAL A 421 20.49 10.54 4.12
C VAL A 421 19.89 11.63 5.02
N PRO A 422 20.64 12.13 6.01
CA PRO A 422 20.18 13.20 6.89
C PRO A 422 20.01 14.51 6.11
N PRO A 423 19.32 15.51 6.67
CA PRO A 423 19.18 16.81 6.03
C PRO A 423 20.56 17.42 5.73
N PHE A 424 20.80 17.78 4.48
CA PHE A 424 22.10 18.23 3.97
C PHE A 424 22.12 19.71 3.55
N TYR A 425 21.18 20.51 4.08
CA TYR A 425 21.01 21.96 3.84
C TYR A 425 22.28 22.81 4.02
N SER A 426 23.22 22.37 4.86
CA SER A 426 24.50 23.04 5.11
C SER A 426 25.71 22.19 4.70
N HIS A 427 25.49 21.07 4.02
CA HIS A 427 26.57 20.18 3.62
C HIS A 427 27.50 20.90 2.61
N PRO A 428 28.83 20.92 2.83
CA PRO A 428 29.74 21.68 1.98
C PRO A 428 29.63 21.34 0.49
N ALA A 429 29.50 20.05 0.14
CA ALA A 429 29.37 19.63 -1.26
C ALA A 429 28.09 20.19 -1.92
N TYR A 430 26.97 20.25 -1.19
CA TYR A 430 25.72 20.82 -1.71
C TYR A 430 25.84 22.33 -1.90
N ILE A 431 26.39 23.05 -0.92
CA ILE A 431 26.61 24.49 -1.01
C ILE A 431 27.61 24.84 -2.13
N GLN A 432 28.66 24.06 -2.30
CA GLN A 432 29.63 24.28 -3.38
C GLN A 432 29.00 24.04 -4.76
N ALA A 433 28.20 22.98 -4.90
CA ALA A 433 27.48 22.72 -6.16
C ALA A 433 26.56 23.89 -6.53
N ILE A 434 25.75 24.40 -5.59
CA ILE A 434 24.85 25.51 -5.89
C ILE A 434 25.58 26.82 -6.17
N VAL A 435 26.66 27.11 -5.43
CA VAL A 435 27.49 28.30 -5.68
C VAL A 435 28.17 28.22 -7.04
N ALA A 436 28.70 27.06 -7.42
CA ALA A 436 29.34 26.87 -8.73
C ALA A 436 28.34 27.03 -9.87
N THR A 437 27.20 26.33 -9.82
CA THR A 437 26.15 26.41 -10.85
C THR A 437 25.57 27.82 -10.94
N ALA A 438 25.24 28.46 -9.80
CA ALA A 438 24.69 29.81 -9.79
C ALA A 438 25.71 30.85 -10.29
N SER A 439 26.98 30.74 -9.90
CA SER A 439 28.03 31.66 -10.36
C SER A 439 28.24 31.57 -11.87
N GLN A 440 28.30 30.35 -12.42
CA GLN A 440 28.46 30.15 -13.86
C GLN A 440 27.28 30.71 -14.65
N PHE A 441 26.06 30.52 -14.14
CA PHE A 441 24.85 31.05 -14.77
C PHE A 441 24.82 32.59 -14.69
N LEU A 442 24.98 33.14 -13.48
CA LEU A 442 24.92 34.58 -13.24
C LEU A 442 26.04 35.35 -13.94
N ALA A 443 27.19 34.74 -14.23
CA ALA A 443 28.25 35.38 -15.03
C ALA A 443 27.81 35.76 -16.45
N GLN A 444 26.72 35.15 -16.96
CA GLN A 444 26.14 35.44 -18.27
C GLN A 444 25.13 36.61 -18.21
N HIS A 445 24.78 37.06 -17.01
CA HIS A 445 23.83 38.14 -16.78
C HIS A 445 24.54 39.33 -16.15
N SER A 446 24.41 40.50 -16.76
CA SER A 446 24.98 41.74 -16.24
C SER A 446 23.94 42.54 -15.44
N ASN A 447 24.46 43.40 -14.55
CA ASN A 447 23.68 44.42 -13.83
C ASN A 447 22.58 43.86 -12.91
N ILE A 448 22.75 42.67 -12.32
CA ILE A 448 21.85 42.20 -11.26
C ILE A 448 22.08 43.03 -9.99
N GLU A 449 21.03 43.68 -9.48
CA GLU A 449 21.09 44.61 -8.34
C GLU A 449 20.73 43.95 -7.01
N ARG A 450 19.86 42.93 -7.05
CA ARG A 450 19.40 42.16 -5.88
C ARG A 450 19.26 40.67 -6.19
N PHE A 451 19.55 39.84 -5.19
CA PHE A 451 19.41 38.38 -5.22
C PHE A 451 18.34 37.92 -4.24
N VAL A 452 17.29 37.28 -4.72
CA VAL A 452 16.21 36.73 -3.89
C VAL A 452 16.41 35.22 -3.78
N ILE A 453 16.64 34.73 -2.57
CA ILE A 453 16.74 33.30 -2.26
C ILE A 453 15.37 32.83 -1.77
N SER A 454 14.59 32.24 -2.67
CA SER A 454 13.20 31.84 -2.44
C SER A 454 13.10 30.36 -2.04
N PHE A 455 12.35 30.08 -0.98
CA PHE A 455 12.01 28.73 -0.55
C PHE A 455 10.50 28.52 -0.60
N HIS A 456 10.01 27.29 -0.72
CA HIS A 456 8.57 27.05 -0.56
C HIS A 456 8.14 27.40 0.88
N GLY A 457 7.08 28.17 1.04
CA GLY A 457 6.53 28.51 2.35
C GLY A 457 5.89 27.31 3.02
N ILE A 458 5.76 27.38 4.34
CA ILE A 458 4.89 26.48 5.11
C ILE A 458 4.04 27.31 6.08
N PRO A 459 2.89 26.80 6.54
CA PRO A 459 2.14 27.41 7.63
C PRO A 459 3.02 27.63 8.86
N GLU A 460 2.96 28.81 9.47
CA GLU A 460 3.78 29.18 10.63
C GLU A 460 3.61 28.18 11.78
N ARG A 461 2.37 27.66 11.95
CA ARG A 461 2.05 26.65 12.96
C ARG A 461 2.90 25.38 12.85
N TYR A 462 3.37 24.99 11.66
CA TYR A 462 4.21 23.79 11.50
C TYR A 462 5.57 24.01 12.16
N HIS A 463 6.18 25.17 11.92
CA HIS A 463 7.40 25.58 12.60
C HIS A 463 7.20 25.65 14.13
N LEU A 464 6.12 26.30 14.59
CA LEU A 464 5.82 26.41 16.02
C LEU A 464 5.60 25.05 16.70
N ARG A 465 5.26 24.01 15.93
CA ARG A 465 5.12 22.62 16.40
C ARG A 465 6.41 21.80 16.30
N GLY A 466 7.53 22.42 15.94
CA GLY A 466 8.86 21.82 15.95
C GLY A 466 9.43 21.49 14.58
N ASP A 467 8.82 21.95 13.49
CA ASP A 467 9.42 21.79 12.16
C ASP A 467 10.67 22.70 12.03
N PRO A 468 11.87 22.13 11.79
CA PRO A 468 13.12 22.90 11.71
C PRO A 468 13.30 23.64 10.38
N TYR A 469 12.37 23.49 9.43
CA TYR A 469 12.50 24.00 8.07
C TYR A 469 12.96 25.47 7.95
N PRO A 470 12.39 26.46 8.67
CA PRO A 470 12.83 27.86 8.54
C PRO A 470 14.32 28.05 8.89
N TRP A 471 14.79 27.36 9.93
CA TRP A 471 16.20 27.42 10.33
C TRP A 471 17.12 26.79 9.28
N HIS A 472 16.70 25.69 8.65
CA HIS A 472 17.45 25.07 7.54
C HIS A 472 17.48 25.99 6.31
N CYS A 473 16.37 26.65 5.98
CA CYS A 473 16.29 27.63 4.89
C CYS A 473 17.25 28.79 5.13
N GLU A 474 17.20 29.40 6.32
CA GLU A 474 18.11 30.48 6.70
C GLU A 474 19.58 30.07 6.65
N ALA A 475 19.91 28.88 7.18
CA ALA A 475 21.27 28.37 7.16
C ALA A 475 21.77 28.17 5.73
N THR A 476 20.92 27.62 4.85
CA THR A 476 21.23 27.46 3.42
C THR A 476 21.46 28.81 2.76
N ALA A 477 20.55 29.77 2.96
CA ALA A 477 20.63 31.09 2.34
C ALA A 477 21.89 31.85 2.76
N ARG A 478 22.23 31.82 4.06
CA ARG A 478 23.48 32.42 4.57
C ARG A 478 24.70 31.75 3.97
N ALA A 479 24.71 30.42 3.85
CA ALA A 479 25.83 29.68 3.27
C ALA A 479 26.02 29.98 1.77
N ILE A 480 24.91 30.07 1.02
CA ILE A 480 24.93 30.49 -0.39
C ILE A 480 25.46 31.91 -0.52
N ALA A 481 24.88 32.86 0.22
CA ALA A 481 25.31 34.25 0.15
C ALA A 481 26.80 34.43 0.50
N ALA A 482 27.28 33.70 1.51
CA ALA A 482 28.69 33.66 1.85
C ALA A 482 29.54 33.07 0.72
N GLY A 483 29.15 31.95 0.12
CA GLY A 483 29.86 31.34 -1.00
C GLY A 483 29.87 32.19 -2.28
N MET A 484 28.80 32.94 -2.52
CA MET A 484 28.68 33.90 -3.62
C MET A 484 29.36 35.26 -3.33
N CYS A 485 29.89 35.45 -2.13
CA CYS A 485 30.45 36.72 -1.64
C CYS A 485 29.46 37.91 -1.72
N TRP A 486 28.16 37.67 -1.49
CA TRP A 486 27.15 38.72 -1.46
C TRP A 486 27.18 39.50 -0.15
N SER A 487 27.16 40.82 -0.23
CA SER A 487 26.99 41.70 0.93
C SER A 487 25.56 41.60 1.48
N LYS A 488 25.38 42.00 2.74
CA LYS A 488 24.10 41.84 3.46
C LYS A 488 22.92 42.55 2.80
N ASP A 489 23.19 43.60 2.02
CA ASP A 489 22.17 44.40 1.34
C ASP A 489 21.91 43.93 -0.10
N GLN A 490 22.72 43.01 -0.63
CA GLN A 490 22.58 42.48 -1.99
C GLN A 490 21.59 41.33 -2.08
N TRP A 491 21.30 40.63 -0.99
CA TRP A 491 20.45 39.45 -1.01
C TRP A 491 19.38 39.47 0.07
N MET A 492 18.33 38.69 -0.15
CA MET A 492 17.27 38.46 0.81
C MET A 492 16.73 37.04 0.72
N LEU A 493 16.14 36.57 1.81
CA LEU A 493 15.40 35.31 1.86
C LEU A 493 13.90 35.61 1.79
N SER A 494 13.16 34.83 1.01
CA SER A 494 11.70 34.88 0.96
C SER A 494 11.07 33.49 0.85
N TYR A 495 9.76 33.43 1.04
CA TYR A 495 8.96 32.21 0.98
C TYR A 495 7.85 32.32 -0.09
N GLN A 496 7.85 31.42 -1.06
CA GLN A 496 6.88 31.37 -2.16
C GLN A 496 5.69 30.44 -1.85
N SER A 497 4.70 30.42 -2.73
CA SER A 497 3.53 29.54 -2.70
C SER A 497 2.69 29.63 -1.43
N VAL A 498 2.56 30.82 -0.85
CA VAL A 498 1.71 31.08 0.32
C VAL A 498 0.23 30.83 -0.04
N PHE A 499 -0.43 29.91 0.66
CA PHE A 499 -1.79 29.48 0.31
C PHE A 499 -2.78 29.49 1.49
N GLY A 500 -3.98 30.02 1.24
CA GLY A 500 -5.06 30.00 2.22
C GLY A 500 -4.99 31.16 3.22
N LYS A 501 -5.70 31.01 4.34
CA LYS A 501 -5.91 32.09 5.32
C LYS A 501 -5.06 31.97 6.59
N ASP A 502 -4.47 30.80 6.83
CA ASP A 502 -3.59 30.60 7.98
C ASP A 502 -2.34 31.50 7.81
N PRO A 503 -1.68 31.93 8.89
CA PRO A 503 -0.38 32.59 8.79
C PRO A 503 0.68 31.65 8.21
N TRP A 504 1.48 32.15 7.26
CA TRP A 504 2.62 31.46 6.66
C TRP A 504 3.92 32.14 7.04
N LEU A 505 5.03 31.47 6.77
CA LEU A 505 6.35 32.08 6.85
C LEU A 505 6.46 33.30 5.94
N LEU A 506 7.15 34.32 6.45
CA LEU A 506 7.36 35.61 5.80
C LEU A 506 8.88 35.91 5.73
N PRO A 507 9.32 36.78 4.80
CA PRO A 507 8.52 37.52 3.83
C PRO A 507 8.04 36.66 2.65
N ALA A 508 6.87 36.97 2.08
CA ALA A 508 6.33 36.26 0.92
C ALA A 508 7.06 36.71 -0.37
N THR A 509 7.38 35.78 -1.27
CA THR A 509 8.19 36.07 -2.47
C THR A 509 7.49 37.02 -3.43
N ASP A 510 6.19 36.88 -3.64
CA ASP A 510 5.36 37.77 -4.47
C ASP A 510 5.41 39.23 -3.96
N ALA A 511 5.17 39.44 -2.66
CA ALA A 511 5.27 40.74 -2.01
C ALA A 511 6.70 41.29 -2.03
N THR A 512 7.69 40.42 -1.93
CA THR A 512 9.12 40.80 -1.97
C THR A 512 9.50 41.34 -3.34
N VAL A 513 9.13 40.65 -4.42
CA VAL A 513 9.44 41.12 -5.78
C VAL A 513 8.62 42.36 -6.15
N GLU A 514 7.37 42.46 -5.71
CA GLU A 514 6.55 43.67 -5.86
C GLU A 514 7.24 44.89 -5.24
N GLU A 515 7.68 44.76 -3.98
CA GLU A 515 8.34 45.84 -3.25
C GLU A 515 9.67 46.23 -3.88
N LEU A 516 10.48 45.27 -4.34
CA LEU A 516 11.72 45.56 -5.06
C LEU A 516 11.48 46.39 -6.33
N GLY A 517 10.43 46.07 -7.09
CA GLY A 517 10.03 46.86 -8.26
C GLY A 517 9.68 48.29 -7.87
N LYS A 518 8.87 48.48 -6.82
CA LYS A 518 8.45 49.80 -6.31
C LYS A 518 9.63 50.64 -5.79
N GLN A 519 10.66 49.98 -5.25
CA GLN A 519 11.90 50.63 -4.83
C GLN A 519 12.79 51.06 -6.00
N GLY A 520 12.40 50.75 -7.24
CA GLY A 520 13.11 51.14 -8.44
C GLY A 520 14.23 50.20 -8.86
N VAL A 521 14.35 49.03 -8.23
CA VAL A 521 15.30 47.98 -8.65
C VAL A 521 14.89 47.48 -10.03
N LYS A 522 15.82 47.46 -10.99
CA LYS A 522 15.54 47.11 -12.38
C LYS A 522 15.79 45.65 -12.69
N ARG A 523 16.84 45.07 -12.12
CA ARG A 523 17.21 43.69 -12.42
C ARG A 523 17.47 42.89 -11.15
N ILE A 524 16.76 41.78 -11.00
CA ILE A 524 16.92 40.86 -9.87
C ILE A 524 17.20 39.45 -10.37
N ALA A 525 17.84 38.63 -9.54
CA ALA A 525 17.94 37.20 -9.77
C ALA A 525 17.27 36.41 -8.64
N VAL A 526 16.56 35.34 -8.99
CA VAL A 526 15.85 34.48 -8.03
C VAL A 526 16.49 33.09 -8.04
N LEU A 527 16.86 32.60 -6.85
CA LEU A 527 17.39 31.25 -6.63
C LEU A 527 16.38 30.45 -5.80
N CYS A 528 16.17 29.17 -6.16
CA CYS A 528 15.22 28.28 -5.47
C CYS A 528 15.92 27.08 -4.80
N PRO A 529 16.81 27.26 -3.82
CA PRO A 529 17.62 26.18 -3.25
C PRO A 529 16.82 25.08 -2.53
N GLY A 530 15.55 25.34 -2.18
CA GLY A 530 14.63 24.34 -1.65
C GLY A 530 14.22 23.26 -2.65
N PHE A 531 14.44 23.51 -3.95
CA PHE A 531 14.18 22.58 -5.04
C PHE A 531 15.48 22.24 -5.76
N LEU A 532 15.80 20.94 -5.82
CA LEU A 532 16.97 20.46 -6.56
C LEU A 532 16.68 20.21 -8.03
N THR A 533 15.44 20.41 -8.46
CA THR A 533 15.00 20.13 -9.82
C THR A 533 13.89 21.07 -10.21
N ASP A 534 13.96 21.56 -11.44
CA ASP A 534 12.94 22.46 -11.95
C ASP A 534 11.56 21.81 -11.99
N CYS A 535 10.58 22.60 -11.56
CA CYS A 535 9.22 22.18 -11.30
C CYS A 535 8.27 23.36 -11.56
N LEU A 536 6.99 23.17 -11.24
CA LEU A 536 5.98 24.19 -11.45
C LEU A 536 6.30 25.47 -10.66
N GLU A 537 6.72 25.30 -9.41
CA GLU A 537 7.02 26.36 -8.47
C GLU A 537 8.28 27.17 -8.87
N THR A 538 9.18 26.60 -9.68
CA THR A 538 10.36 27.32 -10.16
C THR A 538 10.07 28.00 -11.50
N ILE A 539 9.74 27.23 -12.54
CA ILE A 539 9.60 27.74 -13.91
C ILE A 539 8.38 28.66 -14.07
N ASP A 540 7.23 28.24 -13.54
CA ASP A 540 5.97 28.97 -13.75
C ASP A 540 5.78 30.03 -12.67
N GLU A 541 5.77 29.65 -11.38
CA GLU A 541 5.53 30.63 -10.31
C GLU A 541 6.63 31.70 -10.23
N ASN A 542 7.91 31.33 -10.12
CA ASN A 542 8.97 32.35 -10.06
C ASN A 542 9.36 32.90 -11.44
N GLY A 543 9.55 32.01 -12.41
CA GLY A 543 10.02 32.40 -13.74
C GLY A 543 8.97 33.13 -14.58
N THR A 544 7.67 32.97 -14.30
CA THR A 544 6.59 33.61 -15.05
C THR A 544 5.78 34.56 -14.17
N GLU A 545 5.15 34.07 -13.09
CA GLU A 545 4.21 34.88 -12.30
C GLU A 545 4.93 36.00 -11.54
N ASN A 546 5.95 35.68 -10.73
CA ASN A 546 6.73 36.69 -10.00
C ASN A 546 7.53 37.60 -10.95
N ALA A 547 7.95 37.10 -12.11
CA ALA A 547 8.59 37.93 -13.14
C ALA A 547 7.63 38.99 -13.68
N ASN A 548 6.36 38.63 -13.90
CA ASN A 548 5.31 39.58 -14.28
C ASN A 548 5.01 40.58 -13.14
N VAL A 549 4.86 40.12 -11.90
CA VAL A 549 4.65 40.99 -10.73
C VAL A 549 5.77 42.01 -10.59
N PHE A 550 7.03 41.59 -10.70
CA PHE A 550 8.19 42.47 -10.64
C PHE A 550 8.15 43.55 -11.73
N LYS A 551 7.84 43.14 -12.98
CA LYS A 551 7.77 44.03 -14.13
C LYS A 551 6.62 45.03 -14.05
N GLU A 552 5.44 44.58 -13.61
CA GLU A 552 4.25 45.43 -13.43
C GLU A 552 4.47 46.53 -12.38
N ASN A 553 5.39 46.30 -11.44
CA ASN A 553 5.71 47.23 -10.35
C ASN A 553 6.96 48.08 -10.59
N GLY A 554 7.50 48.10 -11.81
CA GLY A 554 8.59 49.02 -12.20
C GLY A 554 9.97 48.38 -12.35
N GLY A 555 10.09 47.07 -12.11
CA GLY A 555 11.25 46.27 -12.50
C GLY A 555 11.34 46.06 -14.02
N GLU A 556 12.49 45.64 -14.51
CA GLU A 556 12.73 45.35 -15.94
C GLU A 556 12.89 43.86 -16.21
N GLU A 557 13.68 43.16 -15.38
CA GLU A 557 13.98 41.73 -15.58
C GLU A 557 14.15 40.98 -14.25
N LEU A 558 13.42 39.87 -14.12
CA LEU A 558 13.66 38.85 -13.10
C LEU A 558 14.35 37.66 -13.78
N VAL A 559 15.60 37.41 -13.38
CA VAL A 559 16.39 36.29 -13.88
C VAL A 559 16.21 35.09 -12.96
N LEU A 560 15.49 34.07 -13.42
CA LEU A 560 15.39 32.80 -12.69
C LEU A 560 16.69 32.01 -12.85
N VAL A 561 17.39 31.75 -11.76
CA VAL A 561 18.55 30.85 -11.74
C VAL A 561 18.02 29.41 -11.79
N PRO A 562 18.45 28.58 -12.77
CA PRO A 562 18.01 27.20 -12.87
C PRO A 562 18.28 26.41 -11.60
N CYS A 563 17.43 25.43 -11.31
CA CYS A 563 17.73 24.46 -10.25
C CYS A 563 18.99 23.65 -10.60
N LEU A 564 19.57 22.98 -9.59
CA LEU A 564 20.73 22.11 -9.79
C LEU A 564 20.49 21.00 -10.84
N ASN A 565 19.24 20.57 -11.01
CA ASN A 565 18.79 19.62 -12.03
C ASN A 565 19.67 18.36 -12.07
N SER A 566 20.39 18.18 -13.16
CA SER A 566 21.41 17.15 -13.37
C SER A 566 22.72 17.82 -13.80
N SER A 567 23.09 18.88 -13.10
CA SER A 567 24.40 19.51 -13.25
C SER A 567 25.51 18.55 -12.80
N PRO A 568 26.68 18.57 -13.45
CA PRO A 568 27.82 17.75 -13.04
C PRO A 568 28.23 17.98 -11.58
N GLU A 569 28.27 19.24 -11.14
CA GLU A 569 28.65 19.61 -9.78
C GLU A 569 27.69 19.01 -8.74
N TRP A 570 26.39 18.99 -9.03
CA TRP A 570 25.40 18.37 -8.15
C TRP A 570 25.47 16.85 -8.16
N CYS A 571 25.67 16.22 -9.31
CA CYS A 571 25.76 14.76 -9.39
C CYS A 571 27.00 14.23 -8.65
N GLU A 572 28.14 14.93 -8.76
CA GLU A 572 29.34 14.63 -7.99
C GLU A 572 29.11 14.83 -6.50
N ALA A 573 28.52 15.97 -6.09
CA ALA A 573 28.22 16.25 -4.68
C ALA A 573 27.26 15.21 -4.08
N ALA A 574 26.22 14.81 -4.81
CA ALA A 574 25.27 13.79 -4.38
C ALA A 574 25.93 12.42 -4.23
N ALA A 575 26.78 12.02 -5.19
CA ALA A 575 27.53 10.77 -5.10
C ALA A 575 28.45 10.76 -3.87
N ALA A 576 29.14 11.87 -3.57
CA ALA A 576 29.97 11.99 -2.37
C ALA A 576 29.16 11.88 -1.07
N ILE A 577 27.97 12.48 -1.01
CA ILE A 577 27.04 12.35 0.12
C ILE A 577 26.59 10.88 0.28
N ILE A 578 26.22 10.22 -0.82
CA ILE A 578 25.80 8.81 -0.81
C ILE A 578 26.92 7.90 -0.33
N GLN A 579 28.14 8.08 -0.85
CA GLN A 579 29.32 7.31 -0.42
C GLN A 579 29.65 7.54 1.06
N HIS A 580 29.47 8.77 1.56
CA HIS A 580 29.62 9.05 2.99
C HIS A 580 28.65 8.22 3.83
N GLU A 581 27.37 8.17 3.42
CA GLU A 581 26.33 7.39 4.11
C GLU A 581 26.48 5.87 3.90
N ALA A 582 27.19 5.45 2.86
CA ALA A 582 27.50 4.05 2.60
C ALA A 582 28.64 3.51 3.47
N ARG A 583 29.41 4.36 4.16
CA ARG A 583 30.54 3.91 4.98
C ARG A 583 30.14 2.81 5.98
N GLY A 584 30.94 1.76 6.04
CA GLY A 584 30.65 0.56 6.84
C GLY A 584 29.64 -0.41 6.21
N TRP A 585 29.18 -0.15 4.98
CA TRP A 585 28.49 -1.13 4.12
C TRP A 585 29.32 -1.56 2.91
N GLU A 586 30.22 -0.68 2.43
CA GLU A 586 31.22 -0.96 1.38
C GLU A 586 32.26 -1.99 1.78
#